data_AF-A0A087MLA1-F1
#
_entry.id   AF-A0A087MLA1-F1
#
_cell.length_a   1.000
_cell.length_b   1.000
_cell.length_c   1.000
_cell.angle_alpha   90.00
_cell.angle_beta   90.00
_cell.angle_gamma   90.00
#
_symmetry.space_group_name_H-M   'P 1'
#
loop_
_entity.id
_entity.type
_entity.pdbx_description
1 polymer ?
#
loop_
_entity_poly.entity_id
_entity_poly.type
_entity_poly.pdbx_seq_one_letter_code
_entity_poly.pdbx_strand_id
1 'polypeptide(L)'
;MRLSILTTAALASLFAAAAGAADTAQDYAWQWPIQTEGEASAYVLELDAEVLQYVTRNDLRDLAVFNANGEPVAFAPWPPKKLEEAKRDPVPWLRVPLPAAGQPESLALRLERDASGRLRGLDLRTQEDAPVPDERHDLLIDRGDEPPPVSVLHVALAETAELPVNLRVRLSASDDLADWQRLGSGMPLVALDDNGLRIERLQLEFPATDARYLRLAIEGDGNWPALASLSAERRVESGDDRAWIELELTGTAYTQQPGVYDFMSPGPVAVARADIQLADANTVAATQIGSKNPGEDWWRPVANFAAFRLGSGSDEVRHLPPDIDSRRDREWRLTTQPALTKAPKLLLSYRPERFVLLAQGPGPYTLAAGSLRAERADYPVKAALEASSTPPAPATLGIRMEAGGEAALAPKRGQDWQRWLLWAVLGVGAALVLAVSLKVLRHPKAD
;
A
#
# COMPACT_ATOMS: atom_id res chain seq x y z
N MET A 1 -50.97 49.07 -5.02
CA MET A 1 -50.92 47.61 -4.76
C MET A 1 -50.34 46.95 -6.01
N ARG A 2 -49.31 46.12 -5.83
CA ARG A 2 -48.52 45.39 -6.85
C ARG A 2 -47.34 46.15 -7.48
N LEU A 3 -46.29 46.34 -6.66
CA LEU A 3 -44.94 45.87 -7.03
C LEU A 3 -45.04 44.40 -7.46
N SER A 4 -44.29 43.98 -8.48
CA SER A 4 -43.50 42.73 -8.44
C SER A 4 -42.94 42.31 -9.79
N ILE A 5 -41.63 42.05 -9.79
CA ILE A 5 -40.89 41.06 -10.58
C ILE A 5 -40.61 41.45 -12.04
N LEU A 6 -39.54 42.22 -12.25
CA LEU A 6 -38.79 42.24 -13.52
C LEU A 6 -37.30 42.57 -13.24
N THR A 7 -36.69 41.91 -12.25
CA THR A 7 -35.25 42.04 -11.98
C THR A 7 -34.69 40.74 -11.36
N THR A 8 -34.83 39.61 -12.06
CA THR A 8 -34.18 38.34 -11.65
C THR A 8 -33.90 37.47 -12.88
N ALA A 9 -33.02 37.92 -13.77
CA ALA A 9 -32.45 37.06 -14.83
C ALA A 9 -31.11 37.62 -15.33
N ALA A 10 -30.18 37.91 -14.43
CA ALA A 10 -28.80 38.27 -14.81
C ALA A 10 -27.77 37.90 -13.72
N LEU A 11 -28.03 36.86 -12.92
CA LEU A 11 -27.14 36.43 -11.84
C LEU A 11 -27.09 34.90 -11.73
N ALA A 12 -26.72 34.22 -12.81
CA ALA A 12 -26.55 32.76 -12.81
C ALA A 12 -25.35 32.30 -13.65
N SER A 13 -24.35 33.15 -13.87
CA SER A 13 -23.19 32.81 -14.68
C SER A 13 -21.96 33.57 -14.20
N LEU A 14 -21.42 33.18 -13.04
CA LEU A 14 -19.99 33.35 -12.70
C LEU A 14 -19.69 32.62 -11.38
N PHE A 15 -19.70 31.29 -11.40
CA PHE A 15 -19.03 30.48 -10.38
C PHE A 15 -18.24 29.39 -11.10
N ALA A 16 -17.26 29.82 -11.90
CA ALA A 16 -16.09 29.01 -12.12
C ALA A 16 -15.11 29.39 -11.01
N ALA A 17 -15.11 28.61 -9.93
CA ALA A 17 -14.02 28.67 -8.95
C ALA A 17 -12.75 28.22 -9.69
N ALA A 18 -11.94 29.18 -10.13
CA ALA A 18 -10.58 28.92 -10.55
C ALA A 18 -9.81 28.48 -9.29
N ALA A 19 -9.79 27.17 -9.04
CA ALA A 19 -8.76 26.57 -8.20
C ALA A 19 -7.42 27.02 -8.81
N GLY A 20 -6.58 27.67 -8.00
CA GLY A 20 -5.31 28.24 -8.44
C GLY A 20 -4.41 27.14 -8.98
N ALA A 21 -4.40 26.98 -10.31
CA ALA A 21 -3.43 26.15 -10.98
C ALA A 21 -2.03 26.70 -10.67
N ALA A 22 -1.07 25.81 -10.53
CA ALA A 22 0.33 26.14 -10.54
C ALA A 22 0.68 26.72 -11.92
N ASP A 23 0.67 28.05 -12.04
CA ASP A 23 0.89 28.72 -13.33
C ASP A 23 2.38 28.72 -13.68
N THR A 24 3.26 28.89 -12.69
CA THR A 24 4.72 28.92 -12.90
C THR A 24 5.52 28.38 -11.70
N ALA A 25 6.80 28.05 -11.92
CA ALA A 25 7.73 27.69 -10.85
C ALA A 25 7.89 28.81 -9.79
N GLN A 26 7.65 30.07 -10.16
CA GLN A 26 7.72 31.23 -9.26
C GLN A 26 6.57 31.27 -8.24
N ASP A 27 5.56 30.42 -8.41
CA ASP A 27 4.51 30.27 -7.42
C ASP A 27 4.95 29.48 -6.17
N TYR A 28 6.11 28.82 -6.25
CA TYR A 28 6.74 27.98 -5.22
C TYR A 28 7.96 28.66 -4.62
N ALA A 29 8.34 28.28 -3.40
CA ALA A 29 9.45 28.88 -2.69
C ALA A 29 10.82 28.41 -3.23
N TRP A 30 10.92 27.12 -3.53
CA TRP A 30 12.17 26.45 -3.86
C TRP A 30 12.06 25.63 -5.14
N GLN A 31 13.19 25.46 -5.84
CA GLN A 31 13.26 24.64 -7.03
C GLN A 31 14.57 23.85 -7.14
N TRP A 32 14.52 22.73 -7.85
CA TRP A 32 15.65 21.84 -8.12
C TRP A 32 15.64 21.47 -9.61
N PRO A 33 16.78 21.63 -10.33
CA PRO A 33 16.86 21.15 -11.70
C PRO A 33 16.85 19.61 -11.69
N ILE A 34 16.05 19.02 -12.57
CA ILE A 34 15.98 17.56 -12.74
C ILE A 34 17.06 17.14 -13.73
N GLN A 35 17.91 16.23 -13.30
CA GLN A 35 19.00 15.66 -14.08
C GLN A 35 18.55 14.30 -14.62
N THR A 36 18.66 14.13 -15.94
CA THR A 36 18.26 12.91 -16.65
C THR A 36 19.45 12.33 -17.41
N GLU A 37 19.54 11.01 -17.46
CA GLU A 37 20.50 10.31 -18.31
C GLU A 37 19.82 9.98 -19.65
N GLY A 38 20.04 10.84 -20.64
CA GLY A 38 19.44 10.68 -21.97
C GLY A 38 17.97 11.10 -22.05
N GLU A 39 17.33 10.76 -23.17
CA GLU A 39 15.92 11.04 -23.43
C GLU A 39 15.05 9.81 -23.15
N ALA A 40 13.98 10.00 -22.36
CA ALA A 40 12.96 9.01 -22.08
C ALA A 40 11.56 9.64 -22.09
N SER A 41 10.54 8.83 -22.31
CA SER A 41 9.13 9.28 -22.30
C SER A 41 8.60 9.62 -20.91
N ALA A 42 9.23 9.07 -19.87
CA ALA A 42 8.90 9.33 -18.48
C ALA A 42 10.15 9.16 -17.62
N TYR A 43 10.22 9.90 -16.53
CA TYR A 43 11.29 9.80 -15.55
C TYR A 43 10.73 9.58 -14.15
N VAL A 44 11.43 8.78 -13.35
CA VAL A 44 11.13 8.53 -11.95
C VAL A 44 12.13 9.27 -11.06
N LEU A 45 11.60 10.00 -10.08
CA LEU A 45 12.33 10.74 -9.07
C LEU A 45 12.04 10.15 -7.70
N GLU A 46 13.07 9.94 -6.90
CA GLU A 46 12.92 9.64 -5.48
C GLU A 46 12.99 10.95 -4.69
N LEU A 47 11.96 11.22 -3.87
CA LEU A 47 11.93 12.39 -2.99
C LEU A 47 12.70 12.07 -1.72
N ASP A 48 13.82 12.78 -1.54
CA ASP A 48 14.62 12.69 -0.33
C ASP A 48 14.12 13.63 0.78
N ALA A 49 14.75 13.53 1.95
CA ALA A 49 14.47 14.41 3.08
C ALA A 49 14.79 15.89 2.78
N GLU A 50 15.71 16.19 1.86
CA GLU A 50 16.07 17.56 1.50
C GLU A 50 14.93 18.27 0.79
N VAL A 51 14.22 17.59 -0.12
CA VAL A 51 13.02 18.15 -0.76
C VAL A 51 11.89 18.23 0.25
N LEU A 52 11.63 17.13 0.98
CA LEU A 52 10.46 17.03 1.86
C LEU A 52 10.47 18.11 2.97
N GLN A 53 11.62 18.57 3.45
CA GLN A 53 11.67 19.65 4.45
C GLN A 53 11.10 20.99 3.96
N TYR A 54 11.04 21.21 2.64
CA TYR A 54 10.49 22.42 2.02
C TYR A 54 9.03 22.27 1.59
N VAL A 55 8.45 21.10 1.79
CA VAL A 55 7.05 20.82 1.52
C VAL A 55 6.21 21.28 2.71
N THR A 56 5.16 22.05 2.42
CA THR A 56 4.27 22.63 3.41
C THR A 56 3.02 21.77 3.64
N ARG A 57 2.58 21.02 2.63
CA ARG A 57 1.33 20.25 2.66
C ARG A 57 1.59 18.76 2.79
N ASN A 58 0.78 18.09 3.59
CA ASN A 58 0.92 16.65 3.81
C ASN A 58 0.50 15.82 2.60
N ASP A 59 -0.34 16.34 1.72
CA ASP A 59 -0.73 15.63 0.49
C ASP A 59 0.34 15.74 -0.62
N LEU A 60 1.46 16.42 -0.34
CA LEU A 60 2.55 16.71 -1.28
C LEU A 60 2.08 17.42 -2.55
N ARG A 61 0.90 18.06 -2.53
CA ARG A 61 0.35 18.77 -3.71
C ARG A 61 1.00 20.12 -3.94
N ASP A 62 1.79 20.63 -3.00
CA ASP A 62 2.68 21.77 -3.22
C ASP A 62 4.05 21.33 -3.79
N LEU A 63 4.08 20.22 -4.53
CA LEU A 63 5.14 19.82 -5.45
C LEU A 63 4.64 19.85 -6.90
N ALA A 64 5.39 20.48 -7.80
CA ALA A 64 5.10 20.49 -9.23
C ALA A 64 6.38 20.39 -10.07
N VAL A 65 6.25 19.92 -11.30
CA VAL A 65 7.36 19.90 -12.27
C VAL A 65 7.02 20.83 -13.43
N PHE A 66 8.03 21.57 -13.90
CA PHE A 66 7.93 22.49 -15.03
C PHE A 66 8.95 22.13 -16.11
N ASN A 67 8.58 22.30 -17.38
CA ASN A 67 9.50 22.13 -18.51
C ASN A 67 10.29 23.43 -18.77
N ALA A 68 11.17 23.45 -19.79
CA ALA A 68 12.01 24.61 -20.09
C ALA A 68 11.23 25.85 -20.54
N ASN A 69 9.99 25.68 -21.02
CA ASN A 69 9.09 26.77 -21.37
C ASN A 69 8.36 27.34 -20.13
N GLY A 70 8.57 26.75 -18.95
CA GLY A 70 7.85 27.10 -17.72
C GLY A 70 6.44 26.51 -17.64
N GLU A 71 6.09 25.57 -18.51
CA GLU A 71 4.78 24.93 -18.51
C GLU A 71 4.74 23.77 -17.52
N PRO A 72 3.64 23.58 -16.78
CA PRO A 72 3.51 22.46 -15.85
C PRO A 72 3.49 21.13 -16.60
N VAL A 73 4.16 20.14 -16.02
CA VAL A 73 4.31 18.79 -16.55
C VAL A 73 3.53 17.81 -15.70
N ALA A 74 2.95 16.78 -16.33
CA ALA A 74 2.26 15.72 -15.62
C ALA A 74 3.21 15.00 -14.66
N PHE A 75 2.98 15.19 -13.35
CA PHE A 75 3.81 14.68 -12.26
C PHE A 75 2.90 14.06 -11.20
N ALA A 76 3.18 12.86 -10.73
CA ALA A 76 2.32 12.18 -9.75
C ALA A 76 3.10 11.13 -8.93
N PRO A 77 2.57 10.68 -7.77
CA PRO A 77 3.16 9.59 -7.01
C PRO A 77 3.27 8.32 -7.86
N TRP A 78 4.42 7.64 -7.75
CA TRP A 78 4.67 6.31 -8.28
C TRP A 78 4.65 5.31 -7.12
N PRO A 79 3.50 4.64 -6.86
CA PRO A 79 3.44 3.65 -5.80
C PRO A 79 4.35 2.46 -6.11
N PRO A 80 4.91 1.78 -5.09
CA PRO A 80 5.71 0.59 -5.30
C PRO A 80 4.85 -0.46 -6.01
N LYS A 81 5.46 -1.17 -6.97
CA LYS A 81 4.82 -2.34 -7.55
C LYS A 81 4.83 -3.41 -6.46
N LYS A 82 3.67 -3.76 -5.93
CA LYS A 82 3.54 -4.97 -5.12
C LYS A 82 3.93 -6.15 -6.02
N LEU A 83 5.03 -6.80 -5.70
CA LEU A 83 5.47 -7.99 -6.41
C LEU A 83 4.63 -9.15 -5.90
N GLU A 84 4.03 -9.95 -6.78
CA GLU A 84 3.51 -11.24 -6.34
C GLU A 84 4.67 -12.22 -6.26
N GLU A 85 4.94 -12.72 -5.06
CA GLU A 85 5.91 -13.77 -4.82
C GLU A 85 5.21 -15.12 -4.73
N ALA A 86 5.70 -16.08 -5.52
CA ALA A 86 5.25 -17.45 -5.50
C ALA A 86 5.89 -18.17 -4.30
N LYS A 87 5.07 -18.54 -3.31
CA LYS A 87 5.51 -19.36 -2.18
C LYS A 87 4.99 -20.79 -2.34
N ARG A 88 5.89 -21.76 -2.24
CA ARG A 88 5.57 -23.19 -2.28
C ARG A 88 5.55 -23.75 -0.87
N ASP A 89 4.40 -24.25 -0.46
CA ASP A 89 4.21 -24.90 0.83
C ASP A 89 4.02 -26.42 0.58
N PRO A 90 4.77 -27.31 1.26
CA PRO A 90 4.60 -28.75 1.13
C PRO A 90 3.21 -29.17 1.64
N VAL A 91 2.57 -30.11 0.96
CA VAL A 91 1.23 -30.60 1.32
C VAL A 91 1.24 -32.10 1.59
N PRO A 92 0.58 -32.56 2.67
CA PRO A 92 0.44 -33.99 2.92
C PRO A 92 -0.51 -34.61 1.90
N TRP A 93 -0.22 -35.84 1.49
CA TRP A 93 -1.02 -36.57 0.53
C TRP A 93 -1.11 -38.05 0.88
N LEU A 94 -2.17 -38.68 0.41
CA LEU A 94 -2.52 -40.08 0.65
C LEU A 94 -2.88 -40.74 -0.69
N ARG A 95 -2.64 -42.04 -0.81
CA ARG A 95 -3.12 -42.83 -1.94
C ARG A 95 -4.54 -43.31 -1.62
N VAL A 96 -5.44 -43.17 -2.59
CA VAL A 96 -6.81 -43.67 -2.53
C VAL A 96 -6.93 -44.80 -3.56
N PRO A 97 -6.84 -46.07 -3.13
CA PRO A 97 -6.95 -47.21 -4.04
C PRO A 97 -8.26 -47.19 -4.84
N LEU A 98 -8.16 -47.57 -6.12
CA LEU A 98 -9.29 -47.66 -7.02
C LEU A 98 -9.68 -49.13 -7.24
N PRO A 99 -10.98 -49.44 -7.43
CA PRO A 99 -11.39 -50.77 -7.82
C PRO A 99 -10.86 -51.13 -9.22
N ALA A 100 -10.84 -52.42 -9.53
CA ALA A 100 -10.45 -52.89 -10.85
C ALA A 100 -11.39 -52.32 -11.94
N ALA A 101 -10.85 -52.06 -13.14
CA ALA A 101 -11.61 -51.49 -14.26
C ALA A 101 -12.90 -52.29 -14.54
N GLY A 102 -14.04 -51.58 -14.57
CA GLY A 102 -15.36 -52.17 -14.83
C GLY A 102 -16.17 -52.53 -13.58
N GLN A 103 -15.63 -52.35 -12.37
CA GLN A 103 -16.40 -52.45 -11.12
C GLN A 103 -16.95 -51.09 -10.68
N PRO A 104 -18.17 -51.03 -10.11
CA PRO A 104 -18.72 -49.80 -9.57
C PRO A 104 -17.88 -49.29 -8.39
N GLU A 105 -17.68 -47.97 -8.31
CA GLU A 105 -17.05 -47.34 -7.16
C GLU A 105 -17.96 -47.46 -5.92
N SER A 106 -17.81 -48.52 -5.13
CA SER A 106 -18.37 -48.59 -3.78
C SER A 106 -17.26 -48.35 -2.76
N LEU A 107 -16.91 -47.08 -2.55
CA LEU A 107 -15.85 -46.70 -1.63
C LEU A 107 -16.46 -46.46 -0.23
N ALA A 108 -16.38 -47.47 0.65
CA ALA A 108 -16.66 -47.27 2.07
C ALA A 108 -15.40 -46.70 2.73
N LEU A 109 -15.24 -45.37 2.66
CA LEU A 109 -14.12 -44.65 3.29
C LEU A 109 -14.36 -44.54 4.80
N ARG A 110 -13.67 -45.35 5.62
CA ARG A 110 -13.53 -45.03 7.05
C ARG A 110 -12.25 -44.23 7.24
N LEU A 111 -12.37 -42.90 7.15
CA LEU A 111 -11.25 -41.99 7.42
C LEU A 111 -11.03 -41.89 8.93
N GLU A 112 -9.86 -42.32 9.41
CA GLU A 112 -9.45 -42.03 10.77
C GLU A 112 -8.86 -40.63 10.85
N ARG A 113 -9.49 -39.77 11.67
CA ARG A 113 -9.01 -38.43 12.00
C ARG A 113 -8.33 -38.46 13.35
N ASP A 114 -7.21 -37.76 13.51
CA ASP A 114 -6.66 -37.51 14.85
C ASP A 114 -7.44 -36.42 15.60
N ALA A 115 -7.04 -36.16 16.85
CA ALA A 115 -7.64 -35.15 17.71
C ALA A 115 -7.55 -33.71 17.14
N SER A 116 -6.76 -33.48 16.09
CA SER A 116 -6.65 -32.21 15.37
C SER A 116 -7.42 -32.18 14.05
N GLY A 117 -8.18 -33.24 13.72
CA GLY A 117 -8.98 -33.29 12.51
C GLY A 117 -8.21 -33.64 11.23
N ARG A 118 -6.92 -33.99 11.31
CA ARG A 118 -6.10 -34.43 10.16
C ARG A 118 -6.27 -35.92 9.88
N LEU A 119 -6.14 -36.30 8.62
CA LEU A 119 -6.20 -37.69 8.17
C LEU A 119 -4.96 -38.49 8.65
N ARG A 120 -5.18 -39.59 9.38
CA ARG A 120 -4.12 -40.48 9.92
C ARG A 120 -3.97 -41.80 9.17
N GLY A 121 -4.98 -42.23 8.43
CA GLY A 121 -4.99 -43.51 7.72
C GLY A 121 -6.31 -43.79 7.00
N LEU A 122 -6.24 -44.64 5.98
CA LEU A 122 -7.37 -45.09 5.17
C LEU A 122 -7.56 -46.61 5.39
N ASP A 123 -8.59 -47.01 6.13
CA ASP A 123 -8.95 -48.42 6.26
C ASP A 123 -10.04 -48.77 5.24
N LEU A 124 -9.66 -49.46 4.17
CA LEU A 124 -10.58 -49.97 3.16
C LEU A 124 -10.97 -51.41 3.53
N ARG A 125 -12.21 -51.63 3.96
CA ARG A 125 -12.78 -52.98 4.02
C ARG A 125 -13.69 -53.16 2.83
N THR A 126 -13.22 -53.86 1.80
CA THR A 126 -14.08 -54.42 0.76
C THR A 126 -14.91 -55.56 1.35
N GLN A 127 -16.15 -55.74 0.86
CA GLN A 127 -17.08 -56.77 1.35
C GLN A 127 -16.62 -58.20 1.04
N GLU A 128 -15.56 -58.36 0.25
CA GLU A 128 -14.85 -59.61 -0.01
C GLU A 128 -13.34 -59.40 0.16
N ASP A 129 -12.67 -60.41 0.72
CA ASP A 129 -11.23 -60.56 1.01
C ASP A 129 -10.35 -60.61 -0.27
N ALA A 130 -10.73 -59.88 -1.32
CA ALA A 130 -9.97 -59.78 -2.55
C ALA A 130 -8.87 -58.71 -2.41
N PRO A 131 -7.60 -59.02 -2.72
CA PRO A 131 -6.52 -58.05 -2.66
C PRO A 131 -6.79 -56.90 -3.65
N VAL A 132 -6.88 -55.68 -3.14
CA VAL A 132 -6.92 -54.47 -3.96
C VAL A 132 -5.54 -54.32 -4.64
N PRO A 133 -5.46 -54.25 -5.98
CA PRO A 133 -4.17 -54.07 -6.64
C PRO A 133 -3.53 -52.74 -6.22
N ASP A 134 -2.29 -52.79 -5.74
CA ASP A 134 -1.49 -51.61 -5.32
C ASP A 134 -1.23 -50.63 -6.49
N GLU A 135 -1.48 -51.09 -7.71
CA GLU A 135 -1.09 -50.44 -8.95
C GLU A 135 -1.99 -49.24 -9.33
N ARG A 136 -3.29 -49.22 -8.97
CA ARG A 136 -4.20 -48.14 -9.34
C ARG A 136 -4.77 -47.39 -8.14
N HIS A 137 -4.39 -46.12 -8.01
CA HIS A 137 -4.87 -45.24 -6.95
C HIS A 137 -4.92 -43.80 -7.43
N ASP A 138 -5.80 -43.02 -6.81
CA ASP A 138 -5.76 -41.56 -6.88
C ASP A 138 -4.89 -40.98 -5.77
N LEU A 139 -4.51 -39.72 -5.89
CA LEU A 139 -3.84 -38.98 -4.81
C LEU A 139 -4.82 -38.00 -4.19
N LEU A 140 -4.99 -38.09 -2.87
CA LEU A 140 -5.78 -37.17 -2.07
C LEU A 140 -4.85 -36.28 -1.24
N ILE A 141 -5.03 -34.98 -1.32
CA ILE A 141 -4.27 -33.96 -0.60
C ILE A 141 -5.19 -33.31 0.43
N ASP A 142 -4.76 -33.25 1.70
CA ASP A 142 -5.44 -32.51 2.77
C ASP A 142 -4.64 -31.23 3.07
N ARG A 143 -5.25 -30.07 2.85
CA ARG A 143 -4.59 -28.77 3.01
C ARG A 143 -4.84 -28.13 4.38
N GLY A 144 -5.65 -28.75 5.24
CA GLY A 144 -6.06 -28.23 6.55
C GLY A 144 -7.40 -27.48 6.52
N ASP A 145 -7.88 -27.04 7.69
CA ASP A 145 -9.25 -26.52 7.85
C ASP A 145 -9.54 -25.23 7.06
N GLU A 146 -8.61 -24.27 7.05
CA GLU A 146 -8.74 -22.98 6.35
C GLU A 146 -7.45 -22.67 5.56
N PRO A 147 -7.19 -23.38 4.45
CA PRO A 147 -5.95 -23.21 3.73
C PRO A 147 -5.99 -21.91 2.88
N PRO A 148 -4.86 -21.20 2.71
CA PRO A 148 -4.81 -20.03 1.83
C PRO A 148 -5.09 -20.44 0.37
N PRO A 149 -5.58 -19.54 -0.51
CA PRO A 149 -5.82 -19.90 -1.90
C PRO A 149 -4.52 -20.27 -2.63
N VAL A 150 -4.57 -21.34 -3.45
CA VAL A 150 -3.45 -21.83 -4.30
C VAL A 150 -3.91 -22.02 -5.73
N SER A 151 -2.98 -21.97 -6.68
CA SER A 151 -3.29 -22.09 -8.12
C SER A 151 -2.34 -23.00 -8.91
N VAL A 152 -1.28 -23.50 -8.26
CA VAL A 152 -0.36 -24.47 -8.87
C VAL A 152 -0.06 -25.57 -7.88
N LEU A 153 0.02 -26.80 -8.35
CA LEU A 153 0.53 -27.94 -7.60
C LEU A 153 1.79 -28.46 -8.30
N HIS A 154 2.90 -28.44 -7.58
CA HIS A 154 4.19 -28.97 -8.04
C HIS A 154 4.36 -30.40 -7.55
N VAL A 155 4.83 -31.26 -8.45
CA VAL A 155 5.08 -32.67 -8.21
C VAL A 155 6.59 -32.89 -8.22
N ALA A 156 7.15 -33.41 -7.14
CA ALA A 156 8.53 -33.87 -7.13
C ALA A 156 8.56 -35.38 -7.31
N LEU A 157 9.21 -35.87 -8.36
CA LEU A 157 9.48 -37.29 -8.54
C LEU A 157 10.57 -37.75 -7.57
N ALA A 158 10.47 -38.98 -7.09
CA ALA A 158 11.55 -39.63 -6.36
C ALA A 158 12.67 -40.06 -7.32
N GLU A 159 13.89 -40.24 -6.79
CA GLU A 159 15.02 -40.77 -7.58
C GLU A 159 14.74 -42.17 -8.15
N THR A 160 13.83 -42.92 -7.53
CA THR A 160 13.38 -44.25 -7.96
C THR A 160 12.24 -44.21 -8.98
N ALA A 161 11.82 -43.03 -9.46
CA ALA A 161 10.76 -42.92 -10.44
C ALA A 161 11.19 -43.47 -11.81
N GLU A 162 10.36 -44.35 -12.38
CA GLU A 162 10.55 -44.84 -13.75
C GLU A 162 10.19 -43.75 -14.77
N LEU A 163 11.07 -43.55 -15.77
CA LEU A 163 10.87 -42.63 -16.89
C LEU A 163 10.64 -43.42 -18.20
N PRO A 164 9.88 -42.90 -19.17
CA PRO A 164 9.25 -41.57 -19.17
C PRO A 164 7.94 -41.52 -18.38
N VAL A 165 7.69 -40.38 -17.72
CA VAL A 165 6.36 -40.02 -17.19
C VAL A 165 5.61 -39.25 -18.27
N ASN A 166 4.45 -39.75 -18.66
CA ASN A 166 3.53 -39.05 -19.57
C ASN A 166 2.09 -39.34 -19.17
N LEU A 167 1.56 -38.54 -18.24
CA LEU A 167 0.23 -38.72 -17.68
C LEU A 167 -0.69 -37.56 -18.08
N ARG A 168 -1.98 -37.88 -18.20
CA ARG A 168 -3.07 -36.92 -18.20
C ARG A 168 -3.73 -36.96 -16.84
N VAL A 169 -3.78 -35.82 -16.17
CA VAL A 169 -4.29 -35.72 -14.79
C VAL A 169 -5.58 -34.91 -14.78
N ARG A 170 -6.57 -35.42 -14.05
CA ARG A 170 -7.74 -34.66 -13.60
C ARG A 170 -7.51 -34.18 -12.19
N LEU A 171 -7.77 -32.90 -11.96
CA LEU A 171 -7.73 -32.28 -10.64
C LEU A 171 -9.15 -31.88 -10.23
N SER A 172 -9.57 -32.33 -9.04
CA SER A 172 -10.84 -31.94 -8.42
C SER A 172 -10.61 -31.41 -7.01
N ALA A 173 -11.52 -30.57 -6.53
CA ALA A 173 -11.50 -29.96 -5.21
C ALA A 173 -12.79 -30.23 -4.45
N SER A 174 -12.70 -30.29 -3.12
CA SER A 174 -13.83 -30.51 -2.22
C SER A 174 -13.49 -29.96 -0.83
N ASP A 175 -14.50 -29.53 -0.07
CA ASP A 175 -14.34 -29.15 1.34
C ASP A 175 -14.75 -30.26 2.31
N ASP A 176 -15.50 -31.25 1.84
CA ASP A 176 -16.15 -32.27 2.67
C ASP A 176 -15.85 -33.72 2.25
N LEU A 177 -15.05 -33.91 1.20
CA LEU A 177 -14.73 -35.19 0.55
C LEU A 177 -15.91 -35.87 -0.17
N ALA A 178 -17.09 -35.26 -0.17
CA ALA A 178 -18.30 -35.77 -0.80
C ALA A 178 -18.62 -35.02 -2.09
N ASP A 179 -18.66 -33.69 -2.02
CA ASP A 179 -18.99 -32.83 -3.14
C ASP A 179 -17.71 -32.38 -3.84
N TRP A 180 -17.46 -32.96 -5.03
CA TRP A 180 -16.24 -32.74 -5.81
C TRP A 180 -16.50 -31.83 -7.01
N GLN A 181 -15.83 -30.68 -7.04
CA GLN A 181 -15.79 -29.78 -8.19
C GLN A 181 -14.52 -30.03 -9.01
N ARG A 182 -14.68 -30.19 -10.34
CA ARG A 182 -13.53 -30.30 -11.24
C ARG A 182 -12.85 -28.94 -11.41
N LEU A 183 -11.54 -28.88 -11.18
CA LEU A 183 -10.70 -27.70 -11.44
C LEU A 183 -9.98 -27.78 -12.79
N GLY A 184 -9.64 -28.99 -13.24
CA GLY A 184 -8.99 -29.23 -14.53
C GLY A 184 -9.06 -30.70 -14.95
N SER A 185 -8.96 -30.95 -16.26
CA SER A 185 -8.90 -32.29 -16.86
C SER A 185 -7.88 -32.31 -18.00
N GLY A 186 -7.33 -33.47 -18.32
CA GLY A 186 -6.33 -33.64 -19.39
C GLY A 186 -4.99 -32.94 -19.12
N MET A 187 -4.72 -32.57 -17.86
CA MET A 187 -3.56 -31.77 -17.49
C MET A 187 -2.28 -32.60 -17.69
N PRO A 188 -1.31 -32.13 -18.49
CA PRO A 188 -0.12 -32.91 -18.79
C PRO A 188 0.85 -32.90 -17.60
N LEU A 189 1.23 -34.09 -17.13
CA LEU A 189 2.35 -34.30 -16.23
C LEU A 189 3.41 -35.11 -16.97
N VAL A 190 4.54 -34.48 -17.28
CA VAL A 190 5.55 -35.04 -18.20
C VAL A 190 6.94 -34.98 -17.58
N ALA A 191 7.69 -36.08 -17.64
CA ALA A 191 9.13 -36.11 -17.42
C ALA A 191 9.75 -37.10 -18.41
N LEU A 192 10.68 -36.61 -19.22
CA LEU A 192 11.44 -37.39 -20.20
C LEU A 192 12.91 -37.07 -20.02
N ASP A 193 13.73 -38.11 -20.04
CA ASP A 193 15.17 -38.03 -20.21
C ASP A 193 15.54 -38.99 -21.34
N ASP A 194 16.00 -38.45 -22.46
CA ASP A 194 16.49 -39.24 -23.59
C ASP A 194 17.70 -38.56 -24.22
N ASN A 195 18.81 -39.29 -24.35
CA ASN A 195 20.05 -38.83 -25.00
C ASN A 195 20.60 -37.48 -24.50
N GLY A 196 20.41 -37.17 -23.22
CA GLY A 196 20.85 -35.91 -22.61
C GLY A 196 19.89 -34.72 -22.80
N LEU A 197 18.73 -34.95 -23.44
CA LEU A 197 17.63 -34.00 -23.50
C LEU A 197 16.63 -34.31 -22.38
N ARG A 198 16.55 -33.40 -21.40
CA ARG A 198 15.60 -33.47 -20.30
C ARG A 198 14.42 -32.54 -20.53
N ILE A 199 13.21 -33.08 -20.59
CA ILE A 199 11.96 -32.32 -20.70
C ILE A 199 11.11 -32.63 -19.46
N GLU A 200 10.80 -31.60 -18.67
CA GLU A 200 9.98 -31.75 -17.47
C GLU A 200 8.88 -30.70 -17.41
N ARG A 201 7.66 -31.17 -17.18
CA ARG A 201 6.50 -30.40 -16.77
C ARG A 201 5.83 -31.15 -15.63
N LEU A 202 6.39 -30.94 -14.44
CA LEU A 202 5.95 -31.56 -13.19
C LEU A 202 5.12 -30.60 -12.33
N GLN A 203 4.23 -29.84 -12.99
CA GLN A 203 3.34 -28.90 -12.33
C GLN A 203 1.95 -28.90 -12.98
N LEU A 204 0.92 -28.70 -12.17
CA LEU A 204 -0.48 -28.63 -12.55
C LEU A 204 -1.01 -27.25 -12.19
N GLU A 205 -1.42 -26.46 -13.18
CA GLU A 205 -1.97 -25.10 -13.02
C GLU A 205 -3.50 -25.11 -13.13
N PHE A 206 -4.19 -24.44 -12.22
CA PHE A 206 -5.66 -24.48 -12.10
C PHE A 206 -6.21 -23.15 -11.56
N PRO A 207 -7.53 -22.88 -11.72
CA PRO A 207 -8.16 -21.71 -11.10
C PRO A 207 -7.93 -21.68 -9.59
N ALA A 208 -7.63 -20.51 -9.03
CA ALA A 208 -7.29 -20.39 -7.63
C ALA A 208 -8.39 -20.96 -6.72
N THR A 209 -8.01 -21.76 -5.73
CA THR A 209 -8.94 -22.37 -4.77
C THR A 209 -8.38 -22.40 -3.36
N ASP A 210 -9.26 -22.15 -2.39
CA ASP A 210 -9.08 -22.34 -0.95
C ASP A 210 -9.73 -23.64 -0.45
N ALA A 211 -10.15 -24.53 -1.35
CA ALA A 211 -10.75 -25.80 -0.96
C ALA A 211 -9.78 -26.64 -0.13
N ARG A 212 -10.31 -27.30 0.90
CA ARG A 212 -9.52 -28.12 1.83
C ARG A 212 -8.88 -29.33 1.17
N TYR A 213 -9.61 -30.04 0.33
CA TYR A 213 -9.14 -31.29 -0.28
C TYR A 213 -8.94 -31.13 -1.78
N LEU A 214 -7.83 -31.68 -2.28
CA LEU A 214 -7.60 -31.85 -3.72
C LEU A 214 -7.44 -33.33 -4.05
N ARG A 215 -8.04 -33.78 -5.15
CA ARG A 215 -7.92 -35.15 -5.66
C ARG A 215 -7.35 -35.14 -7.07
N LEU A 216 -6.25 -35.87 -7.25
CA LEU A 216 -5.61 -36.08 -8.54
C LEU A 216 -5.93 -37.49 -9.00
N ALA A 217 -6.47 -37.60 -10.21
CA ALA A 217 -6.75 -38.86 -10.86
C ALA A 217 -6.04 -38.93 -12.21
N ILE A 218 -5.47 -40.09 -12.53
CA ILE A 218 -4.95 -40.36 -13.88
C ILE A 218 -6.14 -40.57 -14.82
N GLU A 219 -6.10 -39.91 -15.97
CA GLU A 219 -7.06 -40.11 -17.06
C GLU A 219 -6.45 -41.06 -18.09
N GLY A 220 -7.11 -42.20 -18.30
CA GLY A 220 -6.63 -43.27 -19.17
C GLY A 220 -5.84 -44.34 -18.42
N ASP A 221 -5.04 -45.10 -19.15
CA ASP A 221 -4.20 -46.16 -18.59
C ASP A 221 -2.87 -45.59 -18.08
N GLY A 222 -2.43 -46.03 -16.91
CA GLY A 222 -1.16 -45.65 -16.31
C GLY A 222 -1.19 -45.70 -14.79
N ASN A 223 0.00 -45.67 -14.19
CA ASN A 223 0.21 -45.66 -12.74
C ASN A 223 0.98 -44.40 -12.34
N TRP A 224 0.78 -43.91 -11.12
CA TRP A 224 1.57 -42.80 -10.60
C TRP A 224 3.05 -43.22 -10.48
N PRO A 225 4.01 -42.39 -10.92
CA PRO A 225 5.42 -42.64 -10.65
C PRO A 225 5.71 -42.56 -9.15
N ALA A 226 6.90 -43.02 -8.73
CA ALA A 226 7.36 -42.77 -7.37
C ALA A 226 7.47 -41.25 -7.14
N LEU A 227 6.70 -40.74 -6.17
CA LEU A 227 6.67 -39.33 -5.81
C LEU A 227 7.49 -39.10 -4.54
N ALA A 228 8.35 -38.08 -4.55
CA ALA A 228 9.06 -37.62 -3.36
C ALA A 228 8.19 -36.68 -2.53
N SER A 229 7.51 -35.72 -3.17
CA SER A 229 6.64 -34.77 -2.48
C SER A 229 5.66 -34.07 -3.42
N LEU A 230 4.63 -33.47 -2.82
CA LEU A 230 3.74 -32.51 -3.46
C LEU A 230 3.85 -31.17 -2.72
N SER A 231 3.83 -30.07 -3.46
CA SER A 231 3.77 -28.72 -2.87
C SER A 231 2.77 -27.85 -3.60
N ALA A 232 1.99 -27.06 -2.87
CA ALA A 232 1.05 -26.12 -3.44
C ALA A 232 1.67 -24.72 -3.47
N GLU A 233 1.50 -24.03 -4.60
CA GLU A 233 1.96 -22.67 -4.78
C GLU A 233 0.83 -21.68 -4.49
N ARG A 234 1.08 -20.80 -3.52
CA ARG A 234 0.26 -19.60 -3.29
C ARG A 234 1.02 -18.38 -3.75
N ARG A 235 0.29 -17.40 -4.26
CA ARG A 235 0.83 -16.08 -4.53
C ARG A 235 0.63 -15.20 -3.31
N VAL A 236 1.72 -14.59 -2.86
CA VAL A 236 1.71 -13.64 -1.76
C VAL A 236 2.12 -12.30 -2.34
N GLU A 237 1.41 -11.22 -2.02
CA GLU A 237 1.94 -9.89 -2.29
C GLU A 237 3.21 -9.73 -1.46
N SER A 238 4.37 -9.82 -2.10
CA SER A 238 5.64 -9.37 -1.56
C SER A 238 5.54 -7.88 -1.29
N GLY A 239 6.09 -7.49 -0.15
CA GLY A 239 6.03 -6.11 0.33
C GLY A 239 6.82 -5.15 -0.55
N ASP A 240 6.78 -3.88 -0.15
CA ASP A 240 7.63 -2.84 -0.70
C ASP A 240 9.12 -3.13 -0.40
N ASP A 241 9.91 -3.34 -1.46
CA ASP A 241 11.33 -3.70 -1.43
C ASP A 241 12.25 -2.50 -1.19
N ARG A 242 11.72 -1.28 -1.19
CA ARG A 242 12.49 -0.07 -0.90
C ARG A 242 13.09 -0.16 0.50
N ALA A 243 14.35 0.28 0.59
CA ALA A 243 15.07 0.34 1.85
C ALA A 243 14.38 1.28 2.84
N TRP A 244 14.41 0.90 4.11
CA TRP A 244 14.00 1.77 5.19
C TRP A 244 15.02 2.87 5.39
N ILE A 245 14.53 4.11 5.50
CA ILE A 245 15.29 5.25 5.98
C ILE A 245 14.81 5.56 7.39
N GLU A 246 15.75 5.72 8.31
CA GLU A 246 15.48 6.12 9.68
C GLU A 246 15.80 7.60 9.86
N LEU A 247 14.83 8.34 10.40
CA LEU A 247 14.96 9.72 10.81
C LEU A 247 15.05 9.77 12.34
N GLU A 248 16.22 10.15 12.83
CA GLU A 248 16.47 10.35 14.25
C GLU A 248 16.10 11.78 14.68
N LEU A 249 15.18 11.91 15.62
CA LEU A 249 14.70 13.19 16.15
C LEU A 249 15.10 13.36 17.62
N THR A 250 15.63 14.54 17.92
CA THR A 250 15.88 14.98 19.30
C THR A 250 14.72 15.82 19.78
N GLY A 251 14.12 15.42 20.91
CA GLY A 251 12.94 16.08 21.46
C GLY A 251 13.26 17.06 22.58
N THR A 252 12.35 18.00 22.81
CA THR A 252 12.37 18.88 23.98
C THR A 252 11.48 18.30 25.06
N ALA A 253 12.00 18.19 26.29
CA ALA A 253 11.19 17.80 27.43
C ALA A 253 10.08 18.84 27.69
N TYR A 254 8.86 18.38 27.92
CA TYR A 254 7.73 19.24 28.19
C TYR A 254 7.77 19.67 29.67
N THR A 255 8.13 20.93 29.92
CA THR A 255 8.44 21.44 31.27
C THR A 255 7.33 21.27 32.29
N GLN A 256 6.07 21.23 31.85
CA GLN A 256 4.91 21.12 32.75
C GLN A 256 4.56 19.69 33.16
N GLN A 257 5.10 18.67 32.48
CA GLN A 257 4.76 17.27 32.76
C GLN A 257 5.97 16.34 32.56
N PRO A 258 6.54 15.79 33.66
CA PRO A 258 7.61 14.81 33.58
C PRO A 258 7.24 13.60 32.72
N GLY A 259 8.19 13.12 31.93
CA GLY A 259 8.00 11.97 31.04
C GLY A 259 7.31 12.30 29.71
N VAL A 260 7.04 13.58 29.42
CA VAL A 260 6.52 14.01 28.12
C VAL A 260 7.61 14.72 27.32
N TYR A 261 7.75 14.36 26.05
CA TYR A 261 8.76 14.90 25.12
C TYR A 261 8.11 15.21 23.77
N ASP A 262 8.36 16.41 23.25
CA ASP A 262 7.86 16.86 21.95
C ASP A 262 8.97 16.83 20.89
N PHE A 263 8.63 16.38 19.69
CA PHE A 263 9.53 16.26 18.55
C PHE A 263 8.88 16.85 17.29
N MET A 264 9.72 17.31 16.36
CA MET A 264 9.30 17.86 15.08
C MET A 264 10.05 17.15 13.95
N SER A 265 9.34 16.59 12.97
CA SER A 265 9.96 16.10 11.75
C SER A 265 10.28 17.27 10.79
N PRO A 266 11.35 17.19 9.98
CA PRO A 266 11.73 18.27 9.09
C PRO A 266 10.68 18.53 8.00
N GLY A 267 9.96 17.50 7.57
CA GLY A 267 8.90 17.58 6.56
C GLY A 267 7.85 16.46 6.69
N PRO A 268 6.86 16.44 5.79
CA PRO A 268 5.77 15.46 5.78
C PRO A 268 6.21 14.11 5.18
N VAL A 269 7.11 13.41 5.88
CA VAL A 269 7.58 12.06 5.53
C VAL A 269 6.50 11.01 5.81
N ALA A 270 6.32 10.01 4.93
CA ALA A 270 5.35 8.93 5.10
C ALA A 270 5.83 7.87 6.13
N VAL A 271 5.86 8.25 7.41
CA VAL A 271 6.32 7.39 8.52
C VAL A 271 5.46 6.13 8.59
N ALA A 272 6.11 4.97 8.66
CA ALA A 272 5.47 3.66 8.81
C ALA A 272 6.00 2.86 10.00
N ARG A 273 7.06 3.33 10.68
CA ARG A 273 7.49 2.85 12.00
C ARG A 273 7.84 4.02 12.90
N ALA A 274 7.45 3.94 14.17
CA ALA A 274 7.79 4.96 15.17
C ALA A 274 8.34 4.27 16.41
N ASP A 275 9.63 4.45 16.64
CA ASP A 275 10.38 3.81 17.71
C ASP A 275 11.11 4.82 18.60
N ILE A 276 11.65 4.40 19.74
CA ILE A 276 12.46 5.25 20.60
C ILE A 276 13.84 4.63 20.90
N GLN A 277 14.86 5.48 20.93
CA GLN A 277 16.19 5.12 21.40
C GLN A 277 16.37 5.58 22.85
N LEU A 278 16.38 4.62 23.78
CA LEU A 278 16.67 4.88 25.20
C LEU A 278 18.15 5.23 25.39
N ALA A 279 18.42 6.33 26.10
CA ALA A 279 19.77 6.83 26.32
C ALA A 279 20.62 5.90 27.20
N ASP A 280 20.04 5.39 28.28
CA ASP A 280 20.74 4.57 29.28
C ASP A 280 20.43 3.07 29.07
N ALA A 281 21.44 2.23 29.34
CA ALA A 281 21.26 0.78 29.41
C ALA A 281 20.46 0.37 30.67
N ASN A 282 19.90 -0.84 30.66
CA ASN A 282 19.06 -1.38 31.74
C ASN A 282 17.87 -0.47 32.09
N THR A 283 17.26 0.13 31.08
CA THR A 283 16.12 1.04 31.22
C THR A 283 14.88 0.40 30.61
N VAL A 284 13.74 0.57 31.28
CA VAL A 284 12.43 0.13 30.80
C VAL A 284 11.38 1.21 31.08
N ALA A 285 10.49 1.44 30.13
CA ALA A 285 9.33 2.32 30.31
C ALA A 285 8.15 1.87 29.44
N ALA A 286 6.93 2.05 29.95
CA ALA A 286 5.74 2.06 29.12
C ALA A 286 5.74 3.35 28.30
N THR A 287 5.48 3.24 26.99
CA THR A 287 5.56 4.36 26.05
C THR A 287 4.27 4.52 25.28
N GLN A 288 3.90 5.76 25.05
CA GLN A 288 2.81 6.15 24.16
C GLN A 288 3.30 7.24 23.23
N ILE A 289 3.15 7.02 21.93
CA ILE A 289 3.45 7.99 20.88
C ILE A 289 2.13 8.55 20.35
N GLY A 290 2.03 9.87 20.29
CA GLY A 290 1.00 10.59 19.58
C GLY A 290 1.61 11.44 18.46
N SER A 291 0.81 11.76 17.45
CA SER A 291 1.20 12.66 16.38
C SER A 291 0.07 13.61 16.00
N LYS A 292 0.41 14.76 15.40
CA LYS A 292 -0.55 15.69 14.81
C LYS A 292 0.11 16.58 13.77
N ASN A 293 -0.70 17.32 13.03
CA ASN A 293 -0.18 18.35 12.13
C ASN A 293 -0.04 19.70 12.82
N PRO A 294 0.88 20.57 12.33
CA PRO A 294 0.96 21.95 12.80
C PRO A 294 -0.40 22.63 12.68
N GLY A 295 -0.88 23.21 13.78
CA GLY A 295 -2.19 23.87 13.86
C GLY A 295 -3.37 22.96 14.26
N GLU A 296 -3.18 21.66 14.42
CA GLU A 296 -4.20 20.78 15.03
C GLU A 296 -4.18 20.90 16.57
N ASP A 297 -5.35 20.82 17.19
CA ASP A 297 -5.51 21.02 18.65
C ASP A 297 -5.25 19.76 19.48
N TRP A 298 -5.33 18.57 18.88
CA TRP A 298 -5.33 17.30 19.62
C TRP A 298 -4.34 16.29 19.05
N TRP A 299 -3.80 15.46 19.94
CA TRP A 299 -2.83 14.41 19.61
C TRP A 299 -3.55 13.12 19.21
N ARG A 300 -3.26 12.59 18.01
CA ARG A 300 -3.74 11.29 17.56
C ARG A 300 -2.84 10.19 18.13
N PRO A 301 -3.37 9.14 18.79
CA PRO A 301 -2.56 8.01 19.20
C PRO A 301 -1.94 7.32 17.98
N VAL A 302 -0.69 6.92 18.09
CA VAL A 302 0.08 6.25 17.04
C VAL A 302 0.48 4.85 17.47
N ALA A 303 1.20 4.74 18.59
CA ALA A 303 1.76 3.48 19.06
C ALA A 303 1.83 3.46 20.58
N ASN A 304 1.62 2.28 21.16
CA ASN A 304 1.74 2.02 22.59
C ASN A 304 2.54 0.73 22.79
N PHE A 305 3.67 0.81 23.49
CA PHE A 305 4.54 -0.36 23.69
C PHE A 305 5.45 -0.21 24.93
N ALA A 306 6.01 -1.31 25.40
CA ALA A 306 7.06 -1.28 26.41
C ALA A 306 8.42 -1.11 25.71
N ALA A 307 9.06 0.02 25.93
CA ALA A 307 10.42 0.25 25.46
C ALA A 307 11.41 -0.28 26.51
N PHE A 308 12.39 -1.05 26.07
CA PHE A 308 13.44 -1.55 26.94
C PHE A 308 14.79 -1.63 26.23
N ARG A 309 15.84 -1.40 27.01
CA ARG A 309 17.23 -1.66 26.61
C ARG A 309 17.88 -2.39 27.77
N LEU A 310 18.21 -3.66 27.59
CA LEU A 310 18.75 -4.54 28.62
C LEU A 310 20.16 -4.98 28.23
N GLY A 311 21.08 -4.98 29.20
CA GLY A 311 22.48 -5.31 28.93
C GLY A 311 23.24 -4.21 28.19
N SER A 312 24.43 -4.55 27.71
CA SER A 312 25.33 -3.64 26.99
C SER A 312 26.26 -4.42 26.07
N GLY A 313 26.63 -3.86 24.92
CA GLY A 313 27.55 -4.51 23.99
C GLY A 313 26.88 -5.57 23.12
N SER A 314 27.52 -6.74 22.96
CA SER A 314 27.03 -7.83 22.09
C SER A 314 25.76 -8.50 22.57
N ASP A 315 25.48 -8.44 23.87
CA ASP A 315 24.34 -9.11 24.51
C ASP A 315 23.20 -8.11 24.80
N GLU A 316 23.26 -6.92 24.20
CA GLU A 316 22.25 -5.88 24.37
C GLU A 316 20.96 -6.29 23.67
N VAL A 317 19.87 -6.34 24.43
CA VAL A 317 18.54 -6.66 23.92
C VAL A 317 17.67 -5.42 23.97
N ARG A 318 16.99 -5.13 22.86
CA ARG A 318 16.05 -4.02 22.71
C ARG A 318 14.70 -4.54 22.23
N HIS A 319 13.66 -3.74 22.44
CA HIS A 319 12.37 -3.98 21.80
C HIS A 319 12.49 -3.83 20.27
N LEU A 320 11.51 -4.37 19.55
CA LEU A 320 11.41 -4.17 18.10
C LEU A 320 10.61 -2.90 17.80
N PRO A 321 10.99 -2.11 16.78
CA PRO A 321 10.20 -0.98 16.31
C PRO A 321 8.77 -1.40 15.96
N PRO A 322 7.72 -0.76 16.51
CA PRO A 322 6.36 -1.06 16.12
C PRO A 322 6.06 -0.50 14.71
N ASP A 323 5.40 -1.32 13.89
CA ASP A 323 4.77 -0.86 12.65
C ASP A 323 3.53 -0.01 12.98
N ILE A 324 3.29 1.03 12.18
CA ILE A 324 2.17 1.96 12.34
C ILE A 324 1.46 2.19 10.99
N ASP A 325 0.22 2.66 11.04
CA ASP A 325 -0.47 3.14 9.84
C ASP A 325 0.28 4.34 9.25
N SER A 326 0.61 4.25 7.95
CA SER A 326 1.46 5.26 7.31
C SER A 326 0.86 6.66 7.39
N ARG A 327 1.66 7.64 7.84
CA ARG A 327 1.22 9.03 8.02
C ARG A 327 2.35 10.03 7.92
N ARG A 328 1.98 11.31 7.74
CA ARG A 328 2.89 12.44 7.49
C ARG A 328 2.80 13.56 8.50
N ASP A 329 2.34 13.22 9.69
CA ASP A 329 2.25 14.17 10.78
C ASP A 329 3.66 14.71 11.11
N ARG A 330 3.74 15.99 11.43
CA ARG A 330 5.03 16.66 11.67
C ARG A 330 5.36 16.84 13.14
N GLU A 331 4.34 16.98 13.97
CA GLU A 331 4.50 17.08 15.41
C GLU A 331 4.27 15.71 16.04
N TRP A 332 5.19 15.31 16.91
CA TRP A 332 5.18 14.02 17.60
C TRP A 332 5.35 14.23 19.10
N ARG A 333 4.62 13.47 19.91
CA ARG A 333 4.69 13.51 21.37
C ARG A 333 4.90 12.12 21.91
N LEU A 334 5.93 11.96 22.71
CA LEU A 334 6.19 10.76 23.49
C LEU A 334 5.80 11.00 24.95
N THR A 335 5.05 10.07 25.51
CA THR A 335 4.80 9.97 26.95
C THR A 335 5.41 8.67 27.48
N THR A 336 6.18 8.74 28.57
CA THR A 336 6.79 7.57 29.20
C THR A 336 6.36 7.42 30.65
N GLN A 337 6.20 6.17 31.10
CA GLN A 337 5.94 5.83 32.50
C GLN A 337 6.84 4.65 32.93
N PRO A 338 7.73 4.83 33.93
CA PRO A 338 8.02 6.07 34.64
C PRO A 338 8.65 7.15 33.72
N ALA A 339 8.75 8.39 34.22
CA ALA A 339 9.48 9.44 33.53
C ALA A 339 10.96 9.08 33.41
N LEU A 340 11.55 9.27 32.23
CA LEU A 340 12.95 8.96 31.98
C LEU A 340 13.87 10.06 32.54
N THR A 341 15.02 9.66 33.08
CA THR A 341 16.07 10.56 33.59
C THR A 341 16.74 11.37 32.48
N LYS A 342 16.85 10.79 31.29
CA LYS A 342 17.36 11.41 30.07
C LYS A 342 16.33 11.31 28.96
N ALA A 343 16.22 12.37 28.16
CA ALA A 343 15.33 12.37 27.01
C ALA A 343 15.76 11.28 26.00
N PRO A 344 14.85 10.40 25.57
CA PRO A 344 15.14 9.46 24.50
C PRO A 344 15.12 10.20 23.16
N LYS A 345 15.67 9.57 22.13
CA LYS A 345 15.46 10.00 20.74
C LYS A 345 14.25 9.29 20.16
N LEU A 346 13.53 9.96 19.27
CA LEU A 346 12.44 9.36 18.49
C LEU A 346 13.00 8.93 17.13
N LEU A 347 12.82 7.67 16.77
CA LEU A 347 13.24 7.09 15.51
C LEU A 347 12.01 6.90 14.63
N LEU A 348 11.91 7.65 13.54
CA LEU A 348 10.82 7.53 12.57
C LEU A 348 11.35 6.84 11.33
N SER A 349 10.87 5.63 11.03
CA SER A 349 11.26 4.93 9.80
C SER A 349 10.20 5.07 8.72
N TYR A 350 10.66 5.34 7.50
CA TYR A 350 9.83 5.45 6.31
C TYR A 350 10.55 4.84 5.12
N ARG A 351 9.82 4.62 4.03
CA ARG A 351 10.40 4.27 2.73
C ARG A 351 10.35 5.50 1.82
N PRO A 352 11.42 5.81 1.08
CA PRO A 352 11.48 7.01 0.27
C PRO A 352 10.45 6.95 -0.84
N GLU A 353 9.76 8.06 -1.07
CA GLU A 353 8.68 8.09 -2.04
C GLU A 353 9.16 8.37 -3.43
N ARG A 354 8.55 7.70 -4.39
CA ARG A 354 8.85 7.90 -5.79
C ARG A 354 7.72 8.65 -6.44
N PHE A 355 8.09 9.56 -7.32
CA PHE A 355 7.18 10.26 -8.21
C PHE A 355 7.64 10.05 -9.63
N VAL A 356 6.71 10.18 -10.55
CA VAL A 356 6.95 10.05 -11.98
C VAL A 356 6.54 11.33 -12.68
N LEU A 357 7.37 11.79 -13.60
CA LEU A 357 7.03 12.83 -14.56
C LEU A 357 6.92 12.23 -15.97
N LEU A 358 5.92 12.65 -16.72
CA LEU A 358 5.83 12.36 -18.16
C LEU A 358 6.58 13.45 -18.91
N ALA A 359 7.51 13.11 -19.80
CA ALA A 359 8.41 14.05 -20.46
C ALA A 359 7.68 14.91 -21.53
N GLN A 360 6.79 15.80 -21.10
CA GLN A 360 6.00 16.67 -21.96
C GLN A 360 6.70 18.01 -22.18
N GLY A 361 6.97 18.34 -23.45
CA GLY A 361 7.68 19.56 -23.83
C GLY A 361 9.20 19.47 -23.62
N PRO A 362 9.95 20.51 -24.00
CA PRO A 362 11.41 20.48 -23.98
C PRO A 362 11.96 20.50 -22.55
N GLY A 363 12.98 19.68 -22.30
CA GLY A 363 13.84 19.83 -21.11
C GLY A 363 14.76 21.06 -21.21
N PRO A 364 15.47 21.44 -20.14
CA PRO A 364 15.52 20.77 -18.84
C PRO A 364 14.22 20.91 -18.02
N TYR A 365 13.94 19.93 -17.17
CA TYR A 365 12.80 19.96 -16.25
C TYR A 365 13.23 20.48 -14.88
N THR A 366 12.31 21.10 -14.16
CA THR A 366 12.55 21.65 -12.81
C THR A 366 11.47 21.17 -11.85
N LEU A 367 11.86 20.58 -10.72
CA LEU A 367 10.97 20.31 -9.59
C LEU A 367 10.85 21.58 -8.75
N ALA A 368 9.64 21.97 -8.37
CA ALA A 368 9.36 23.10 -7.49
C ALA A 368 8.58 22.64 -6.25
N ALA A 369 8.89 23.21 -5.08
CA ALA A 369 8.30 22.83 -3.80
C ALA A 369 8.02 24.03 -2.89
N GLY A 370 7.03 23.87 -2.00
CA GLY A 370 6.77 24.80 -0.91
C GLY A 370 5.88 25.96 -1.35
N SER A 371 4.57 25.78 -1.22
CA SER A 371 3.59 26.80 -1.60
C SER A 371 2.30 26.67 -0.79
N LEU A 372 1.84 27.78 -0.23
CA LEU A 372 0.51 27.87 0.42
C LEU A 372 -0.59 28.39 -0.54
N ARG A 373 -0.25 28.65 -1.81
CA ARG A 373 -1.12 29.36 -2.76
C ARG A 373 -1.39 28.64 -4.07
N ALA A 374 -0.48 27.75 -4.45
CA ALA A 374 -0.48 26.95 -5.67
C ALA A 374 -0.43 25.47 -5.31
N GLU A 375 -1.19 24.68 -6.07
CA GLU A 375 -1.31 23.24 -5.91
C GLU A 375 -1.19 22.58 -7.27
N ARG A 376 -0.46 21.48 -7.35
CA ARG A 376 -0.37 20.67 -8.56
C ARG A 376 -1.71 20.00 -8.84
N ALA A 377 -2.11 20.02 -10.12
CA ALA A 377 -3.27 19.29 -10.61
C ALA A 377 -3.13 17.77 -10.41
N ASP A 378 -4.26 17.08 -10.30
CA ASP A 378 -4.28 15.62 -10.21
C ASP A 378 -4.15 15.01 -11.61
N TYR A 379 -2.96 14.49 -11.92
CA TYR A 379 -2.67 13.89 -13.22
C TYR A 379 -2.89 12.38 -13.17
N PRO A 380 -3.65 11.77 -14.12
CA PRO A 380 -3.88 10.33 -14.17
C PRO A 380 -2.66 9.57 -14.75
N VAL A 381 -1.46 9.83 -14.22
CA VAL A 381 -0.19 9.31 -14.76
C VAL A 381 -0.15 7.79 -14.72
N LYS A 382 -0.74 7.16 -13.69
CA LYS A 382 -0.83 5.69 -13.55
C LYS A 382 -1.41 5.02 -14.80
N ALA A 383 -2.52 5.55 -15.34
CA ALA A 383 -3.16 4.98 -16.53
C ALA A 383 -2.26 5.09 -17.77
N ALA A 384 -1.54 6.20 -17.92
CA ALA A 384 -0.59 6.39 -19.02
C ALA A 384 0.59 5.40 -18.95
N LEU A 385 1.03 5.07 -17.74
CA LEU A 385 2.14 4.14 -17.52
C LEU A 385 1.73 2.68 -17.69
N GLU A 386 0.53 2.30 -17.27
CA GLU A 386 0.00 0.95 -17.49
C GLU A 386 -0.23 0.68 -18.98
N ALA A 387 -0.51 1.72 -19.78
CA ALA A 387 -0.60 1.62 -21.23
C ALA A 387 0.78 1.58 -21.93
N SER A 388 1.86 1.95 -21.24
CA SER A 388 3.23 1.96 -21.76
C SER A 388 3.97 0.67 -21.38
N SER A 389 4.62 0.04 -22.35
CA SER A 389 5.51 -1.11 -22.08
C SER A 389 6.91 -0.69 -21.58
N THR A 390 7.26 0.59 -21.69
CA THR A 390 8.59 1.11 -21.34
C THR A 390 8.57 1.65 -19.91
N PRO A 391 9.41 1.14 -18.99
CA PRO A 391 9.53 1.67 -17.64
C PRO A 391 10.13 3.09 -17.66
N PRO A 392 9.79 3.97 -16.70
CA PRO A 392 10.38 5.29 -16.59
C PRO A 392 11.88 5.20 -16.30
N ALA A 393 12.67 6.09 -16.89
CA ALA A 393 14.10 6.20 -16.62
C ALA A 393 14.35 6.88 -15.26
N PRO A 394 15.39 6.50 -14.50
CA PRO A 394 15.74 7.21 -13.27
C PRO A 394 16.18 8.65 -13.57
N ALA A 395 15.84 9.56 -12.67
CA ALA A 395 16.33 10.94 -12.66
C ALA A 395 16.76 11.32 -11.25
N THR A 396 17.66 12.30 -11.15
CA THR A 396 18.16 12.84 -9.89
C THR A 396 17.88 14.34 -9.80
N LEU A 397 17.96 14.89 -8.60
CA LEU A 397 17.81 16.33 -8.37
C LEU A 397 19.19 16.97 -8.26
N GLY A 398 19.36 18.11 -8.93
CA GLY A 398 20.54 18.95 -8.76
C GLY A 398 20.43 19.83 -7.51
N ILE A 399 21.26 20.88 -7.45
CA ILE A 399 21.35 21.77 -6.28
C ILE A 399 20.07 22.61 -6.15
N ARG A 400 19.56 22.72 -4.91
CA ARG A 400 18.43 23.59 -4.57
C ARG A 400 18.72 25.05 -4.92
N MET A 401 17.75 25.71 -5.53
CA MET A 401 17.73 27.14 -5.79
C MET A 401 16.47 27.78 -5.24
N GLU A 402 16.54 29.07 -4.95
CA GLU A 402 15.36 29.88 -4.65
C GLU A 402 14.55 30.09 -5.93
N ALA A 403 13.22 29.93 -5.84
CA ALA A 403 12.28 30.28 -6.89
C ALA A 403 11.55 31.59 -6.52
N GLY A 404 10.29 31.52 -6.10
CA GLY A 404 9.52 32.66 -5.60
C GLY A 404 9.78 33.02 -4.13
N GLY A 405 10.61 32.25 -3.43
CA GLY A 405 11.03 32.49 -2.05
C GLY A 405 9.88 32.53 -1.04
N GLU A 406 10.07 33.28 0.06
CA GLU A 406 9.11 33.43 1.16
C GLU A 406 7.72 33.91 0.72
N ALA A 407 7.60 34.61 -0.40
CA ALA A 407 6.31 35.09 -0.91
C ALA A 407 5.37 33.93 -1.29
N ALA A 408 5.91 32.77 -1.67
CA ALA A 408 5.13 31.56 -1.95
C ALA A 408 4.62 30.85 -0.67
N LEU A 409 5.28 31.07 0.46
CA LEU A 409 4.93 30.51 1.76
C LEU A 409 3.94 31.38 2.54
N ALA A 410 3.60 32.55 2.02
CA ALA A 410 2.51 33.35 2.55
C ALA A 410 1.18 32.88 1.94
N PRO A 411 0.10 32.74 2.74
CA PRO A 411 -1.21 32.49 2.17
C PRO A 411 -1.52 33.62 1.18
N LYS A 412 -2.04 33.24 0.00
CA LYS A 412 -2.52 34.20 -1.00
C LYS A 412 -3.51 35.08 -0.24
N ARG A 413 -3.19 36.37 -0.03
CA ARG A 413 -4.07 37.29 0.72
C ARG A 413 -5.45 37.15 0.11
N GLY A 414 -6.33 36.48 0.86
CA GLY A 414 -7.72 36.27 0.45
C GLY A 414 -8.25 37.64 0.11
N GLN A 415 -8.71 37.77 -1.12
CA GLN A 415 -9.06 39.03 -1.72
C GLN A 415 -10.09 39.71 -0.79
N ASP A 416 -9.65 40.73 -0.04
CA ASP A 416 -10.43 41.47 0.96
C ASP A 416 -11.67 42.16 0.35
N TRP A 417 -11.88 42.04 -0.96
CA TRP A 417 -13.04 42.58 -1.68
C TRP A 417 -14.36 42.09 -1.08
N GLN A 418 -14.46 40.89 -0.52
CA GLN A 418 -15.68 40.42 0.13
C GLN A 418 -15.98 41.23 1.39
N ARG A 419 -14.93 41.59 2.13
CA ARG A 419 -15.02 42.47 3.29
C ARG A 419 -15.37 43.89 2.85
N TRP A 420 -14.70 44.43 1.82
CA TRP A 420 -15.03 45.74 1.24
C TRP A 420 -16.43 45.80 0.62
N LEU A 421 -16.91 44.72 0.02
CA LEU A 421 -18.26 44.59 -0.53
C LEU A 421 -19.30 44.50 0.59
N LEU A 422 -19.00 43.78 1.67
CA LEU A 422 -19.83 43.78 2.88
C LEU A 422 -19.90 45.19 3.48
N TRP A 423 -18.77 45.90 3.61
CA TRP A 423 -18.75 47.29 4.06
C TRP A 423 -19.52 48.22 3.11
N ALA A 424 -19.43 48.02 1.80
CA ALA A 424 -20.18 48.79 0.82
C ALA A 424 -21.69 48.55 0.94
N VAL A 425 -22.13 47.29 1.04
CA VAL A 425 -23.54 46.93 1.25
C VAL A 425 -24.06 47.48 2.58
N LEU A 426 -23.27 47.38 3.65
CA LEU A 426 -23.61 47.91 4.97
C LEU A 426 -23.74 49.44 4.92
N GLY A 427 -22.81 50.13 4.25
CA GLY A 427 -22.86 51.58 4.05
C GLY A 427 -24.09 52.03 3.27
N VAL A 428 -24.45 51.30 2.20
CA VAL A 428 -25.69 51.55 1.43
C VAL A 428 -26.93 51.35 2.31
N GLY A 429 -26.98 50.29 3.10
CA GLY A 429 -28.07 50.02 4.03
C GLY A 429 -28.24 51.13 5.07
N ALA A 430 -27.14 51.58 5.68
CA ALA A 430 -27.14 52.67 6.65
C ALA A 430 -27.63 54.00 6.04
N ALA A 431 -27.19 54.34 4.82
CA ALA A 431 -27.63 55.53 4.11
C ALA A 431 -29.15 55.50 3.82
N LEU A 432 -29.69 54.33 3.47
CA LEU A 432 -31.12 54.12 3.21
C LEU A 432 -31.96 54.35 4.47
N VAL A 433 -31.53 53.80 5.61
CA VAL A 433 -32.19 54.03 6.91
C VAL A 433 -32.13 55.51 7.29
N LEU A 434 -30.98 56.17 7.10
CA LEU A 434 -30.80 57.59 7.41
C LEU A 434 -31.73 58.47 6.55
N ALA A 435 -31.87 58.15 5.26
CA ALA A 435 -32.76 58.84 4.34
C ALA A 435 -34.24 58.67 4.72
N VAL A 436 -34.65 57.46 5.13
CA VAL A 436 -36.02 57.20 5.64
C VAL A 436 -36.28 57.98 6.92
N SER A 437 -35.33 57.96 7.86
CA SER A 437 -35.46 58.66 9.14
C SER A 437 -35.57 60.19 8.96
N LEU A 438 -34.74 60.76 8.09
CA LEU A 438 -34.81 62.18 7.71
C LEU A 438 -36.12 62.53 6.98
N LYS A 439 -36.66 61.62 6.16
CA LYS A 439 -37.94 61.82 5.48
C LYS A 439 -39.11 61.81 6.46
N VAL A 440 -39.09 60.93 7.47
CA VAL A 440 -40.11 60.89 8.54
C VAL A 440 -40.06 62.15 9.40
N LEU A 441 -38.86 62.63 9.75
CA LEU A 441 -38.68 63.89 10.50
C LEU A 441 -39.12 65.14 9.73
N ARG A 442 -39.19 65.06 8.39
CA ARG A 442 -39.65 66.16 7.52
C ARG A 442 -41.16 66.17 7.27
N HIS A 443 -41.92 65.22 7.81
CA HIS A 443 -43.38 65.30 7.82
C HIS A 443 -43.83 65.98 9.12
N PRO A 444 -44.23 67.27 9.11
CA PRO A 444 -44.91 67.86 10.25
C PRO A 444 -46.26 67.15 10.45
N LYS A 445 -46.65 66.99 11.73
CA LYS A 445 -48.01 66.60 12.11
C LYS A 445 -49.02 67.46 11.34
N ALA A 446 -49.89 66.82 10.58
CA ALA A 446 -51.20 67.40 10.30
C ALA A 446 -52.04 67.25 11.57
N ASP A 447 -52.75 68.33 11.92
CA ASP A 447 -53.56 68.52 13.13
C ASP A 447 -54.48 67.35 13.51
#